data_AF-A0A933ZHH6-F1
#
_entry.id   AF-A0A933ZHH6-F1
#
_cell.length_a   1.000
_cell.length_b   1.000
_cell.length_c   1.000
_cell.angle_alpha   90.00
_cell.angle_beta   90.00
_cell.angle_gamma   90.00
#
_symmetry.space_group_name_H-M   'P 1'
#
loop_
_entity.id
_entity.type
_entity.pdbx_description
1 polymer ?
#
loop_
_entity_poly.entity_id
_entity_poly.type
_entity_poly.pdbx_seq_one_letter_code
_entity_poly.pdbx_strand_id
1 'polypeptide(L)'
;MGQDMWKQTEDMAKQHEQGASSWLKLQNDGDKAVVVFLGEPHPREVCFVEGKYVPFDDALKAQGLKPTLRIALNVALFDTKEMKVLEQGVTFFKDLVRVRDKYTLEKWAFEVQRHGAAKDPKTTYSILPEHQLTPEQIRAFNALQQHDLQKLYESTPAEEQAPAADGPIDPQVAQSLGAALKALPREAVDRFCQKFEVQRIKDLRASQAAKAKVFVEALVTEFSPDANVDPFA
;
A
#
# COMPACT_ATOMS: atom_id res chain seq x y z
N MET A 1 37.02 -19.17 3.51
CA MET A 1 35.71 -19.03 2.84
C MET A 1 35.42 -17.54 2.80
N GLY A 2 35.49 -16.91 1.62
CA GLY A 2 35.25 -15.47 1.50
C GLY A 2 33.78 -15.17 1.76
N GLN A 3 33.48 -14.21 2.64
CA GLN A 3 32.14 -13.63 2.74
C GLN A 3 31.76 -13.09 1.36
N ASP A 4 30.64 -13.56 0.83
CA ASP A 4 30.12 -13.13 -0.46
C ASP A 4 29.63 -11.67 -0.34
N MET A 5 30.52 -10.75 -0.68
CA MET A 5 30.28 -9.30 -0.60
C MET A 5 29.10 -8.86 -1.46
N TRP A 6 28.70 -9.64 -2.49
CA TRP A 6 27.50 -9.37 -3.27
C TRP A 6 26.24 -9.60 -2.45
N LYS A 7 26.15 -10.77 -1.81
CA LYS A 7 25.03 -11.09 -0.91
C LYS A 7 24.93 -10.09 0.25
N GLN A 8 26.07 -9.73 0.85
CA GLN A 8 26.09 -8.73 1.92
C GLN A 8 25.63 -7.35 1.44
N THR A 9 26.02 -6.93 0.24
CA THR A 9 25.59 -5.65 -0.34
C THR A 9 24.11 -5.66 -0.71
N GLU A 10 23.58 -6.77 -1.22
CA GLU A 10 22.14 -6.95 -1.48
C GLU A 10 21.32 -6.90 -0.19
N ASP A 11 21.77 -7.56 0.87
CA ASP A 11 21.13 -7.54 2.18
C ASP A 11 21.14 -6.12 2.78
N MET A 12 22.26 -5.39 2.66
CA MET A 12 22.37 -3.99 3.09
C MET A 12 21.46 -3.04 2.30
N ALA A 13 21.34 -3.24 0.98
CA ALA A 13 20.45 -2.44 0.13
C ALA A 13 18.97 -2.68 0.49
N LYS A 14 18.56 -3.93 0.70
CA LYS A 14 17.22 -4.29 1.17
C LYS A 14 16.91 -3.69 2.55
N GLN A 15 17.87 -3.71 3.46
CA GLN A 15 17.74 -3.07 4.77
C GLN A 15 17.55 -1.55 4.65
N HIS A 16 18.25 -0.89 3.73
CA HIS A 16 18.11 0.55 3.53
C HIS A 16 16.77 0.95 2.89
N GLU A 17 16.15 0.10 2.06
CA GLU A 17 14.79 0.31 1.54
C GLU A 17 13.70 0.10 2.61
N GLN A 18 13.96 -0.73 3.63
CA GLN A 18 13.03 -0.99 4.74
C GLN A 18 13.17 0.01 5.91
N GLY A 19 14.29 0.74 5.99
CA GLY A 19 14.74 1.51 7.15
C GLY A 19 13.93 2.74 7.56
N ALA A 20 12.81 3.05 6.89
CA ALA A 20 11.94 4.17 7.27
C ALA A 20 10.46 3.80 7.47
N SER A 21 10.06 2.56 7.16
CA SER A 21 8.65 2.17 7.21
C SER A 21 8.35 1.30 8.43
N SER A 22 7.31 1.62 9.19
CA SER A 22 6.79 0.73 10.24
C SER A 22 6.23 -0.57 9.68
N TRP A 23 6.11 -0.73 8.35
CA TRP A 23 5.55 -1.89 7.69
C TRP A 23 6.62 -2.85 7.18
N LEU A 24 6.44 -4.14 7.46
CA LEU A 24 7.22 -5.20 6.82
C LEU A 24 6.68 -5.45 5.41
N LYS A 25 7.50 -5.14 4.39
CA LYS A 25 7.13 -5.31 2.97
C LYS A 25 8.03 -6.37 2.32
N LEU A 26 7.42 -7.49 1.90
CA LEU A 26 8.03 -8.46 0.99
C LEU A 26 7.50 -8.13 -0.40
N GLN A 27 8.33 -7.60 -1.30
CA GLN A 27 7.86 -7.01 -2.55
C GLN A 27 8.10 -7.91 -3.76
N ASN A 28 9.19 -8.67 -3.73
CA ASN A 28 9.65 -9.47 -4.85
C ASN A 28 9.45 -10.96 -4.58
N ASP A 29 9.59 -11.76 -5.62
CA ASP A 29 9.57 -13.21 -5.50
C ASP A 29 10.77 -13.67 -4.69
N GLY A 30 10.54 -14.62 -3.76
CA GLY A 30 11.58 -15.15 -2.89
C GLY A 30 11.99 -14.23 -1.73
N ASP A 31 11.46 -13.00 -1.64
CA ASP A 31 11.70 -12.12 -0.49
C ASP A 31 11.23 -12.82 0.79
N LYS A 32 12.09 -12.75 1.81
CA LYS A 32 11.88 -13.45 3.07
C LYS A 32 12.32 -12.61 4.27
N ALA A 33 11.68 -12.85 5.40
CA ALA A 33 12.06 -12.28 6.69
C ALA A 33 11.82 -13.30 7.80
N VAL A 34 12.75 -13.39 8.74
CA VAL A 34 12.58 -14.19 9.96
C VAL A 34 11.98 -13.30 11.04
N VAL A 35 10.80 -13.65 11.53
CA VAL A 35 10.00 -12.80 12.42
C VAL A 35 9.53 -13.53 13.67
N VAL A 36 9.36 -12.78 14.75
CA VAL A 36 8.64 -13.20 15.95
C VAL A 36 7.28 -12.49 15.97
N PHE A 37 6.19 -13.25 16.03
CA PHE A 37 4.84 -12.69 16.13
C PHE A 37 4.56 -12.27 17.58
N LEU A 38 4.07 -11.04 17.76
CA LEU A 38 3.85 -10.45 19.08
C LEU A 38 2.45 -9.84 19.16
N GLY A 39 1.84 -9.95 20.34
CA GLY A 39 0.52 -9.37 20.61
C GLY A 39 -0.64 -10.03 19.86
N GLU A 40 -1.79 -9.35 19.88
CA GLU A 40 -3.02 -9.83 19.25
C GLU A 40 -3.15 -9.33 17.81
N PRO A 41 -3.78 -10.13 16.92
CA PRO A 41 -4.09 -9.68 15.57
C PRO A 41 -5.15 -8.57 15.59
N HIS A 42 -5.01 -7.59 14.70
CA HIS A 42 -6.00 -6.53 14.49
C HIS A 42 -6.73 -6.74 13.14
N PRO A 43 -7.96 -7.29 13.16
CA PRO A 43 -8.75 -7.53 11.95
C PRO A 43 -9.40 -6.24 11.42
N ARG A 44 -9.45 -6.10 10.10
CA ARG A 44 -10.07 -4.97 9.40
C ARG A 44 -10.84 -5.44 8.18
N GLU A 45 -12.11 -5.10 8.11
CA GLU A 45 -12.86 -5.23 6.87
C GLU A 45 -12.61 -4.00 5.99
N VAL A 46 -12.08 -4.25 4.80
CA VAL A 46 -11.71 -3.20 3.86
C VAL A 46 -12.23 -3.51 2.46
N CYS A 47 -12.34 -2.49 1.62
CA CYS A 47 -12.54 -2.65 0.18
C CYS A 47 -11.37 -2.02 -0.57
N PHE A 48 -11.00 -2.59 -1.71
CA PHE A 48 -9.99 -1.99 -2.58
C PHE A 48 -10.68 -1.06 -3.58
N VAL A 49 -10.55 0.25 -3.35
CA VAL A 49 -11.18 1.31 -4.13
C VAL A 49 -10.10 2.25 -4.60
N GLU A 50 -10.05 2.54 -5.91
CA GLU A 50 -9.11 3.49 -6.51
C GLU A 50 -7.63 3.27 -6.13
N GLY A 51 -7.21 2.00 -6.06
CA GLY A 51 -5.82 1.66 -5.76
C GLY A 51 -5.48 1.62 -4.27
N LYS A 52 -6.45 1.80 -3.37
CA LYS A 52 -6.22 1.81 -1.91
C LYS A 52 -7.22 0.92 -1.18
N TYR A 53 -6.78 0.36 -0.05
CA TYR A 53 -7.69 -0.28 0.90
C TYR A 53 -8.33 0.79 1.79
N VAL A 54 -9.66 0.88 1.74
CA VAL A 54 -10.48 1.75 2.59
C VAL A 54 -11.32 0.91 3.54
N PRO A 55 -11.61 1.36 4.78
CA PRO A 55 -12.54 0.67 5.66
C PRO A 55 -13.88 0.41 4.97
N PHE A 56 -14.41 -0.81 5.10
CA PHE A 56 -15.70 -1.16 4.53
C PHE A 56 -16.83 -0.56 5.36
N ASP A 57 -17.74 0.17 4.72
CA ASP A 57 -18.88 0.85 5.36
C ASP A 57 -20.19 0.59 4.58
N ASP A 58 -21.29 1.13 5.10
CA ASP A 58 -22.62 0.98 4.48
C ASP A 58 -22.73 1.68 3.11
N ALA A 59 -21.92 2.72 2.85
CA ALA A 59 -21.89 3.40 1.57
C ALA A 59 -21.27 2.52 0.49
N LEU A 60 -20.15 1.86 0.79
CA LEU A 60 -19.51 0.90 -0.11
C LEU A 60 -20.39 -0.35 -0.31
N LYS A 61 -21.08 -0.79 0.75
CA LYS A 61 -22.06 -1.88 0.65
C LYS A 61 -23.22 -1.52 -0.28
N ALA A 62 -23.75 -0.30 -0.20
CA ALA A 62 -24.82 0.17 -1.07
C ALA A 62 -24.39 0.25 -2.55
N GLN A 63 -23.10 0.45 -2.81
CA GLN A 63 -22.50 0.39 -4.16
C GLN A 63 -22.30 -1.06 -4.67
N GLY A 64 -22.67 -2.08 -3.87
CA GLY A 64 -22.52 -3.49 -4.23
C GLY A 64 -21.08 -4.02 -4.09
N LEU A 65 -20.18 -3.24 -3.47
CA LEU A 65 -18.81 -3.68 -3.20
C LEU A 65 -18.79 -4.71 -2.07
N LYS A 66 -17.80 -5.60 -2.13
CA LYS A 66 -17.64 -6.69 -1.15
C LYS A 66 -16.48 -6.40 -0.20
N PRO A 67 -16.64 -6.68 1.11
CA PRO A 67 -15.56 -6.57 2.06
C PRO A 67 -14.51 -7.64 1.81
N THR A 68 -13.26 -7.28 2.08
CA THR A 68 -12.10 -8.17 2.16
C THR A 68 -11.50 -8.01 3.55
N LEU A 69 -11.28 -9.12 4.26
CA LEU A 69 -10.64 -9.09 5.56
C LEU A 69 -9.12 -9.00 5.40
N ARG A 70 -8.53 -7.96 6.00
CA ARG A 70 -7.09 -7.76 6.18
C ARG A 70 -6.77 -7.83 7.67
N ILE A 71 -5.65 -8.44 8.01
CA ILE A 71 -5.23 -8.65 9.39
C ILE A 71 -3.85 -8.02 9.56
N ALA A 72 -3.75 -7.05 10.46
CA ALA A 72 -2.48 -6.46 10.86
C ALA A 72 -1.91 -7.21 12.07
N LEU A 73 -0.61 -7.46 12.05
CA LEU A 73 0.13 -8.21 13.06
C LEU A 73 1.38 -7.43 13.46
N ASN A 74 1.61 -7.30 14.76
CA ASN A 74 2.91 -6.85 15.25
C ASN A 74 3.93 -7.98 15.09
N VAL A 75 5.05 -7.66 14.45
CA VAL A 75 6.15 -8.61 14.22
C VAL A 75 7.48 -7.94 14.56
N ALA A 76 8.35 -8.67 15.26
CA ALA A 76 9.74 -8.25 15.44
C ALA A 76 10.62 -8.98 14.43
N LEU A 77 11.51 -8.27 13.73
CA LEU A 77 12.59 -8.91 12.96
C LEU A 77 13.53 -9.62 13.94
N PHE A 78 13.84 -10.89 13.68
CA PHE A 78 14.59 -11.71 14.63
C PHE A 78 16.00 -11.17 14.89
N ASP A 79 16.74 -10.80 13.84
CA ASP A 79 18.14 -10.36 13.94
C ASP A 79 18.29 -8.96 14.52
N THR A 80 17.44 -8.02 14.07
CA THR A 80 17.56 -6.60 14.42
C THR A 80 16.72 -6.20 15.63
N LYS A 81 15.74 -7.05 16.02
CA LYS A 81 14.71 -6.75 17.03
C LYS A 81 13.86 -5.53 16.70
N GLU A 82 13.83 -5.13 15.44
CA GLU A 82 13.02 -4.01 14.99
C GLU A 82 11.54 -4.40 14.93
N MET A 83 10.68 -3.60 15.56
CA MET A 83 9.23 -3.79 15.53
C MET A 83 8.64 -3.25 14.24
N LYS A 84 7.95 -4.12 13.50
CA LYS A 84 7.24 -3.82 12.27
C LYS A 84 5.78 -4.30 12.36
N VAL A 85 4.98 -3.87 11.39
CA VAL A 85 3.62 -4.33 11.17
C VAL A 85 3.56 -5.12 9.86
N LEU A 86 3.06 -6.35 9.94
CA LEU A 86 2.77 -7.19 8.79
C LEU A 86 1.26 -7.23 8.55
N GLU A 87 0.80 -6.77 7.39
CA GLU A 87 -0.61 -6.88 7.00
C GLU A 87 -0.81 -7.97 5.95
N GLN A 88 -1.66 -8.94 6.25
CA GLN A 88 -1.93 -10.07 5.36
C GLN A 88 -3.43 -10.39 5.22
N GLY A 89 -3.75 -11.20 4.22
CA GLY A 89 -5.12 -11.67 3.96
C GLY A 89 -5.50 -12.92 4.75
N VAL A 90 -6.77 -13.33 4.58
CA VAL A 90 -7.39 -14.46 5.29
C VAL A 90 -6.64 -15.78 5.12
N THR A 91 -6.12 -16.08 3.93
CA THR A 91 -5.41 -17.34 3.66
C THR A 91 -4.15 -17.46 4.52
N PHE A 92 -3.33 -16.40 4.55
CA PHE A 92 -2.14 -16.34 5.41
C PHE A 92 -2.51 -16.49 6.89
N PHE A 93 -3.57 -15.81 7.34
CA PHE A 93 -3.99 -15.89 8.74
C PHE A 93 -4.46 -17.30 9.14
N LYS A 94 -5.14 -18.01 8.25
CA LYS A 94 -5.51 -19.43 8.48
C LYS A 94 -4.27 -20.31 8.63
N ASP A 95 -3.24 -20.09 7.83
CA ASP A 95 -1.98 -20.82 7.95
C ASP A 95 -1.23 -20.44 9.23
N LEU A 96 -1.24 -19.16 9.62
CA LEU A 96 -0.68 -18.70 10.89
C LEU A 96 -1.36 -19.36 12.10
N VAL A 97 -2.68 -19.51 12.09
CA VAL A 97 -3.42 -20.22 13.16
C VAL A 97 -2.97 -21.68 13.25
N ARG A 98 -2.83 -22.38 12.12
CA ARG A 98 -2.32 -23.78 12.11
C ARG A 98 -0.90 -23.86 12.68
N VAL A 99 -0.06 -22.90 12.35
CA VAL A 99 1.32 -22.82 12.86
C VAL A 99 1.32 -22.53 14.36
N ARG A 100 0.46 -21.62 14.84
CA ARG A 100 0.28 -21.32 16.27
C ARG A 100 -0.09 -22.56 17.06
N ASP A 101 -1.06 -23.33 16.56
CA ASP A 101 -1.57 -24.52 17.25
C ASP A 101 -0.50 -25.62 17.33
N LYS A 102 0.45 -25.67 16.38
CA LYS A 102 1.50 -26.70 16.32
C LYS A 102 2.79 -26.33 17.04
N TYR A 103 3.26 -25.09 16.89
CA TYR A 103 4.58 -24.66 17.36
C TYR A 103 4.54 -23.69 18.52
N THR A 104 3.38 -23.06 18.79
CA THR A 104 3.23 -21.97 19.77
C THR A 104 4.01 -20.72 19.35
N LEU A 105 3.31 -19.67 18.91
CA LEU A 105 3.94 -18.49 18.28
C LEU A 105 4.95 -17.79 19.20
N GLU A 106 4.68 -17.74 20.51
CA GLU A 106 5.54 -17.08 21.48
C GLU A 106 6.88 -17.81 21.75
N LYS A 107 7.06 -19.02 21.23
CA LYS A 107 8.28 -19.83 21.45
C LYS A 107 9.17 -19.94 20.22
N TRP A 108 8.75 -19.40 19.08
CA TRP A 108 9.44 -19.58 17.82
C TRP A 108 9.53 -18.28 17.02
N ALA A 109 10.64 -18.13 16.31
CA ALA A 109 10.74 -17.26 15.15
C ALA A 109 10.40 -18.06 13.90
N PHE A 110 9.75 -17.42 12.94
CA PHE A 110 9.27 -18.02 11.71
C PHE A 110 9.83 -17.29 10.51
N GLU A 111 10.30 -18.03 9.51
CA GLU A 111 10.55 -17.47 8.19
C GLU A 111 9.21 -17.27 7.48
N VAL A 112 8.94 -16.01 7.11
CA VAL A 112 7.85 -15.65 6.20
C VAL A 112 8.48 -15.36 4.85
N GLN A 113 8.11 -16.13 3.83
CA GLN A 113 8.61 -15.97 2.47
C GLN A 113 7.45 -15.72 1.51
N ARG A 114 7.66 -14.80 0.57
CA ARG A 114 6.73 -14.48 -0.52
C ARG A 114 7.06 -15.31 -1.77
N HIS A 115 6.03 -15.83 -2.40
CA HIS A 115 6.10 -16.52 -3.70
C HIS A 115 5.23 -15.78 -4.71
N GLY A 116 5.77 -15.42 -5.87
CA GLY A 116 5.14 -14.62 -6.92
C GLY A 116 5.86 -13.30 -7.16
N ALA A 117 5.84 -12.75 -8.37
CA ALA A 117 6.47 -11.46 -8.70
C ALA A 117 5.68 -10.27 -8.16
N ALA A 118 6.28 -9.07 -8.10
CA ALA A 118 5.56 -7.86 -7.67
C ALA A 118 4.26 -7.68 -8.48
N LYS A 119 3.15 -7.37 -7.80
CA LYS A 119 1.79 -7.25 -8.37
C LYS A 119 1.19 -8.54 -8.96
N ASP A 120 1.81 -9.71 -8.74
CA ASP A 120 1.24 -10.98 -9.17
C ASP A 120 -0.05 -11.30 -8.38
N PRO A 121 -1.22 -11.45 -9.04
CA PRO A 121 -2.47 -11.76 -8.37
C PRO A 121 -2.48 -13.15 -7.70
N LYS A 122 -1.52 -14.02 -8.03
CA LYS A 122 -1.35 -15.35 -7.44
C LYS A 122 -0.27 -15.39 -6.36
N THR A 123 0.14 -14.23 -5.84
CA THR A 123 1.11 -14.16 -4.74
C THR A 123 0.64 -15.03 -3.57
N THR A 124 1.50 -15.93 -3.11
CA THR A 124 1.31 -16.72 -1.89
C THR A 124 2.44 -16.47 -0.90
N TYR A 125 2.26 -16.94 0.32
CA TYR A 125 3.26 -16.83 1.37
C TYR A 125 3.39 -18.17 2.09
N SER A 126 4.61 -18.52 2.48
CA SER A 126 4.89 -19.63 3.38
C SER A 126 5.29 -19.11 4.76
N ILE A 127 4.91 -19.86 5.81
CA ILE A 127 5.31 -19.63 7.20
C ILE A 127 5.97 -20.90 7.70
N LEU A 128 7.28 -20.85 7.95
CA LEU A 128 8.06 -22.01 8.38
C LEU A 128 8.72 -21.72 9.72
N PRO A 129 8.71 -22.66 10.69
CA PRO A 129 9.45 -22.50 11.93
C PRO A 129 10.95 -22.49 11.62
N GLU A 130 11.66 -21.46 12.08
CA GLU A 130 13.09 -21.27 11.78
C GLU A 130 13.93 -21.45 13.03
N HIS A 131 13.60 -20.71 14.11
CA HIS A 131 14.35 -20.76 15.37
C HIS A 131 13.44 -20.94 16.55
N GLN A 132 13.76 -21.88 17.44
CA GLN A 132 13.15 -21.92 18.76
C GLN A 132 13.81 -20.85 19.63
N LEU A 133 12.99 -20.01 20.27
CA LEU A 133 13.46 -18.90 21.09
C LEU A 133 13.94 -19.41 22.45
N THR A 134 15.08 -18.90 22.91
CA THR A 134 15.52 -19.10 24.30
C THR A 134 14.68 -18.26 25.27
N PRO A 135 14.65 -18.60 26.57
CA PRO A 135 13.95 -17.78 27.56
C PRO A 135 14.41 -16.32 27.59
N GLU A 136 15.69 -16.06 27.35
CA GLU A 136 16.28 -14.72 27.25
C GLU A 136 15.74 -13.97 26.04
N GLN A 137 15.65 -14.64 24.88
CA GLN A 137 15.09 -14.06 23.66
C GLN A 137 13.59 -13.76 23.83
N ILE A 138 12.82 -14.70 24.39
CA ILE A 138 11.38 -14.50 24.67
C ILE A 138 11.19 -13.25 25.53
N ARG A 139 11.97 -13.10 26.62
CA ARG A 139 11.91 -11.90 27.46
C ARG A 139 12.29 -10.63 26.69
N ALA A 140 13.32 -10.69 25.86
CA ALA A 140 13.76 -9.55 25.07
C ALA A 140 12.71 -9.09 24.05
N PHE A 141 12.09 -10.02 23.30
CA PHE A 141 11.05 -9.68 22.32
C PHE A 141 9.76 -9.19 22.98
N ASN A 142 9.36 -9.78 24.11
CA ASN A 142 8.18 -9.32 24.86
C ASN A 142 8.37 -7.93 25.49
N ALA A 143 9.61 -7.49 25.70
CA ALA A 143 9.92 -6.15 26.21
C ALA A 143 9.90 -5.07 25.12
N LEU A 144 9.76 -5.43 23.84
CA LEU A 144 9.69 -4.47 22.75
C LEU A 144 8.37 -3.70 22.78
N GLN A 145 8.44 -2.39 22.52
CA GLN A 145 7.25 -1.56 22.39
C GLN A 145 6.52 -1.90 21.09
N GLN A 146 5.34 -2.51 21.21
CA GLN A 146 4.50 -2.85 20.07
C GLN A 146 3.84 -1.61 19.46
N HIS A 147 3.54 -1.67 18.16
CA HIS A 147 2.74 -0.64 17.52
C HIS A 147 1.29 -0.73 18.01
N ASP A 148 0.68 0.41 18.31
CA ASP A 148 -0.75 0.53 18.58
C ASP A 148 -1.49 0.41 17.25
N LEU A 149 -1.87 -0.83 16.89
CA LEU A 149 -2.44 -1.13 15.57
C LEU A 149 -3.74 -0.38 15.33
N GLN A 150 -4.55 -0.15 16.37
CA GLN A 150 -5.78 0.62 16.25
C GLN A 150 -5.47 2.08 15.92
N LYS A 151 -4.60 2.73 16.71
CA LYS A 151 -4.20 4.12 16.43
C LYS A 151 -3.51 4.26 15.09
N LEU A 152 -2.74 3.28 14.63
CA LEU A 152 -2.09 3.31 13.33
C LEU A 152 -3.10 3.52 12.19
N TYR A 153 -4.30 2.97 12.31
CA TYR A 153 -5.35 3.13 11.30
C TYR A 153 -6.30 4.30 11.57
N GLU A 154 -6.41 4.78 12.81
CA GLU A 154 -7.17 5.99 13.15
C GLU A 154 -6.40 7.29 12.82
N SER A 155 -5.07 7.26 12.95
CA SER A 155 -4.20 8.44 12.80
C SER A 155 -3.75 8.70 11.37
N THR A 156 -4.13 7.85 10.41
CA THR A 156 -3.65 7.94 9.03
C THR A 156 -4.79 8.42 8.12
N PRO A 157 -4.87 9.71 7.78
CA PRO A 157 -5.53 10.10 6.54
C PRO A 157 -4.66 9.62 5.38
N ALA A 158 -4.87 8.37 4.95
CA ALA A 158 -4.47 7.81 3.64
C ALA A 158 -3.09 8.24 3.03
N GLU A 159 -2.00 8.21 3.78
CA GLU A 159 -0.62 8.49 3.33
C GLU A 159 0.33 7.47 4.01
N GLU A 160 1.33 6.80 3.43
CA GLU A 160 1.98 6.76 2.12
C GLU A 160 2.32 5.28 1.82
N GLN A 161 1.67 4.69 0.81
CA GLN A 161 2.32 3.64 0.04
C GLN A 161 3.08 4.36 -1.06
N ALA A 162 4.41 4.21 -1.09
CA ALA A 162 5.22 4.64 -2.23
C ALA A 162 4.51 4.20 -3.52
N PRO A 163 4.17 5.15 -4.43
CA PRO A 163 3.39 4.82 -5.60
C PRO A 163 4.19 3.83 -6.43
N ALA A 164 3.63 2.64 -6.63
CA ALA A 164 4.13 1.73 -7.64
C ALA A 164 4.19 2.52 -8.95
N ALA A 165 5.37 2.53 -9.60
CA ALA A 165 5.68 3.34 -10.78
C ALA A 165 4.42 3.63 -11.61
N ASP A 166 3.89 4.83 -11.39
CA ASP A 166 2.63 5.27 -11.96
C ASP A 166 2.93 5.54 -13.44
N GLY A 167 2.40 4.67 -14.30
CA GLY A 167 2.63 4.69 -15.73
C GLY A 167 2.01 5.91 -16.40
N PRO A 168 2.34 6.17 -17.68
CA PRO A 168 1.69 7.23 -18.43
C PRO A 168 0.18 7.01 -18.46
N ILE A 169 -0.57 8.11 -18.46
CA ILE A 169 -2.03 8.09 -18.63
C ILE A 169 -2.43 7.27 -19.86
N ASP A 170 -3.57 6.58 -19.76
CA ASP A 170 -4.17 5.87 -20.88
C ASP A 170 -4.36 6.80 -22.10
N PRO A 171 -3.94 6.39 -23.32
CA PRO A 171 -4.01 7.25 -24.51
C PRO A 171 -5.42 7.74 -24.86
N GLN A 172 -6.46 6.94 -24.61
CA GLN A 172 -7.85 7.31 -24.90
C GLN A 172 -8.34 8.36 -23.89
N VAL A 173 -7.93 8.23 -22.62
CA VAL A 173 -8.22 9.25 -21.60
C VAL A 173 -7.45 10.54 -21.89
N ALA A 174 -6.17 10.46 -22.25
CA ALA A 174 -5.38 11.63 -22.64
C ALA A 174 -5.99 12.39 -23.83
N GLN A 175 -6.52 11.65 -24.81
CA GLN A 175 -7.19 12.23 -25.98
C GLN A 175 -8.48 12.95 -25.61
N SER A 176 -9.31 12.37 -24.74
CA SER A 176 -10.57 13.00 -24.30
C SER A 176 -10.33 14.25 -23.44
N LEU A 177 -9.39 14.21 -22.49
CA LEU A 177 -8.97 15.37 -21.72
C LEU A 177 -8.37 16.46 -22.62
N GLY A 178 -7.57 16.06 -23.61
CA GLY A 178 -6.99 16.97 -24.59
C GLY A 178 -8.03 17.65 -25.49
N ALA A 179 -9.10 16.97 -25.85
CA ALA A 179 -10.20 17.56 -26.60
C ALA A 179 -10.97 18.58 -25.75
N ALA A 180 -11.28 18.25 -24.50
CA ALA A 180 -11.99 19.14 -23.59
C ALA A 180 -11.17 20.40 -23.25
N LEU A 181 -9.89 20.25 -22.91
CA LEU A 181 -9.01 21.39 -22.59
C LEU A 181 -8.75 22.30 -23.80
N LYS A 182 -8.74 21.75 -25.02
CA LYS A 182 -8.62 22.55 -26.26
C LYS A 182 -9.85 23.43 -26.53
N ALA A 183 -11.01 23.09 -25.98
CA ALA A 183 -12.22 23.89 -26.09
C ALA A 183 -12.28 25.03 -25.07
N LEU A 184 -11.32 25.10 -24.12
CA LEU A 184 -11.26 26.11 -23.08
C LEU A 184 -10.23 27.20 -23.36
N PRO A 185 -10.34 28.37 -22.72
CA PRO A 185 -9.33 29.42 -22.79
C PRO A 185 -7.96 28.95 -22.32
N ARG A 186 -6.90 29.59 -22.84
CA ARG A 186 -5.49 29.27 -22.49
C ARG A 186 -5.23 29.30 -20.98
N GLU A 187 -5.90 30.20 -20.25
CA GLU A 187 -5.81 30.27 -18.79
C GLU A 187 -6.25 28.96 -18.10
N ALA A 188 -7.32 28.31 -18.58
CA ALA A 188 -7.78 27.04 -18.02
C ALA A 188 -6.76 25.91 -18.25
N VAL A 189 -6.07 25.94 -19.40
CA VAL A 189 -4.98 25.00 -19.71
C VAL A 189 -3.77 25.23 -18.81
N ASP A 190 -3.41 26.49 -18.55
CA ASP A 190 -2.30 26.83 -17.66
C ASP A 190 -2.60 26.43 -16.21
N ARG A 191 -3.83 26.67 -15.73
CA ARG A 191 -4.30 26.21 -14.41
C ARG A 191 -4.28 24.69 -14.28
N PHE A 192 -4.67 23.97 -15.34
CA PHE A 192 -4.58 22.51 -15.38
C PHE A 192 -3.13 22.03 -15.25
N CYS A 193 -2.22 22.59 -16.07
CA CYS A 193 -0.80 22.23 -16.05
C CYS A 193 -0.16 22.51 -14.67
N GLN A 194 -0.51 23.63 -14.05
CA GLN A 194 -0.03 23.99 -12.71
C GLN A 194 -0.61 23.06 -11.63
N LYS A 195 -1.90 22.72 -11.69
CA LYS A 195 -2.57 21.87 -10.68
C LYS A 195 -2.02 20.46 -10.63
N PHE A 196 -1.59 19.92 -11.78
CA PHE A 196 -1.08 18.56 -11.90
C PHE A 196 0.44 18.48 -12.05
N GLU A 197 1.14 19.63 -12.04
CA GLU A 197 2.59 19.75 -12.21
C GLU A 197 3.11 19.09 -13.51
N VAL A 198 2.34 19.20 -14.59
CA VAL A 198 2.65 18.61 -15.90
C VAL A 198 2.86 19.70 -16.94
N GLN A 199 3.79 19.48 -17.87
CA GLN A 199 3.94 20.38 -19.03
C GLN A 199 2.92 20.07 -20.14
N ARG A 200 2.51 18.80 -20.28
CA ARG A 200 1.54 18.35 -21.28
C ARG A 200 0.65 17.26 -20.69
N ILE A 201 -0.56 17.12 -21.21
CA ILE A 201 -1.54 16.13 -20.75
C ILE A 201 -1.01 14.69 -20.85
N LYS A 202 -0.14 14.40 -21.82
CA LYS A 202 0.53 13.09 -21.95
C LYS A 202 1.56 12.78 -20.87
N ASP A 203 2.04 13.82 -20.17
CA ASP A 203 2.96 13.69 -19.04
C ASP A 203 2.16 13.45 -17.72
N LEU A 204 0.83 13.49 -17.79
CA LEU A 204 -0.07 13.12 -16.70
C LEU A 204 0.04 11.63 -16.41
N ARG A 205 0.00 11.28 -15.13
CA ARG A 205 0.11 9.90 -14.72
C ARG A 205 -1.25 9.21 -14.61
N ALA A 206 -1.27 7.88 -14.73
CA ALA A 206 -2.50 7.11 -14.69
C ALA A 206 -3.28 7.30 -13.38
N SER A 207 -2.60 7.43 -12.23
CA SER A 207 -3.25 7.68 -10.93
C SER A 207 -3.92 9.06 -10.83
N GLN A 208 -3.53 10.01 -11.68
CA GLN A 208 -4.09 11.36 -11.70
C GLN A 208 -5.27 11.49 -12.66
N ALA A 209 -5.55 10.48 -13.49
CA ALA A 209 -6.57 10.53 -14.55
C ALA A 209 -7.98 10.84 -14.03
N ALA A 210 -8.41 10.20 -12.93
CA ALA A 210 -9.72 10.43 -12.34
C ALA A 210 -9.87 11.87 -11.80
N LYS A 211 -8.85 12.35 -11.08
CA LYS A 211 -8.80 13.73 -10.55
C LYS A 211 -8.74 14.76 -11.68
N ALA A 212 -7.98 14.47 -12.74
CA ALA A 212 -7.88 15.33 -13.92
C ALA A 212 -9.21 15.44 -14.65
N LYS A 213 -9.97 14.34 -14.77
CA LYS A 213 -11.30 14.38 -15.38
C LYS A 213 -12.27 15.28 -14.63
N VAL A 214 -12.37 15.12 -13.31
CA VAL A 214 -13.22 15.95 -12.45
C VAL A 214 -12.79 17.43 -12.52
N PHE A 215 -11.49 17.70 -12.54
CA PHE A 215 -10.99 19.07 -12.62
C PHE A 215 -11.27 19.72 -13.98
N VAL A 216 -11.16 18.96 -15.08
CA VAL A 216 -11.53 19.44 -16.42
C VAL A 216 -13.03 19.70 -16.52
N GLU A 217 -13.89 18.85 -15.95
CA GLU A 217 -15.34 19.09 -15.88
C GLU A 217 -15.67 20.36 -15.09
N ALA A 218 -14.95 20.63 -13.99
CA ALA A 218 -15.07 21.87 -13.24
C ALA A 218 -14.64 23.10 -14.07
N LEU A 219 -13.51 23.01 -14.79
CA LEU A 219 -13.05 24.08 -15.69
C LEU A 219 -14.01 24.30 -16.87
N VAL A 220 -14.59 23.24 -17.44
CA VAL A 220 -15.62 23.35 -18.48
C VAL A 220 -16.85 24.07 -17.92
N THR A 221 -17.24 23.79 -16.69
CA THR A 221 -18.38 24.46 -16.04
C THR A 221 -18.08 25.94 -15.74
N GLU A 222 -16.86 26.24 -15.26
CA GLU A 222 -16.40 27.60 -14.94
C GLU A 222 -16.25 28.48 -16.19
N PHE A 223 -15.81 27.91 -17.31
CA PHE A 223 -15.51 28.64 -18.55
C PHE A 223 -16.52 28.43 -19.69
N SER A 224 -17.64 27.72 -19.45
CA SER A 224 -18.72 27.62 -20.44
C SER A 224 -19.53 28.92 -20.52
N PRO A 225 -19.81 29.44 -21.73
CA PRO A 225 -20.41 30.77 -21.93
C PRO A 225 -21.93 30.87 -21.66
N ASP A 226 -22.60 29.83 -21.13
CA ASP A 226 -24.06 29.81 -20.96
C ASP A 226 -24.58 30.28 -19.59
N ALA A 227 -23.77 31.00 -18.83
CA ALA A 227 -24.27 31.83 -17.74
C ALA A 227 -23.95 33.29 -18.05
N ASN A 228 -24.96 34.01 -18.58
CA ASN A 228 -25.08 35.47 -18.59
C ASN A 228 -24.71 36.20 -19.90
N VAL A 229 -25.55 36.07 -20.95
CA VAL A 229 -25.82 37.17 -21.89
C VAL A 229 -27.32 37.19 -22.22
N ASP A 230 -28.04 38.15 -21.65
CA ASP A 230 -29.38 38.54 -22.09
C ASP A 230 -29.26 39.22 -23.48
N PRO A 231 -29.94 38.72 -24.54
CA PRO A 231 -29.89 39.33 -25.86
C PRO A 231 -30.75 40.60 -26.01
N PHE A 232 -31.35 41.13 -24.94
CA PHE A 232 -32.18 42.35 -24.98
C PHE A 232 -31.78 43.45 -23.97
N ALA A 233 -30.54 43.48 -23.47
CA ALA A 233 -30.01 44.62 -22.69
C ALA A 233 -29.21 45.61 -23.55
#